data_AF-A0A4W5JU37-F1
#
_entry.id   AF-A0A4W5JU37-F1
#
_cell.length_a   1.000
_cell.length_b   1.000
_cell.length_c   1.000
_cell.angle_alpha   90.00
_cell.angle_beta   90.00
_cell.angle_gamma   90.00
#
_symmetry.space_group_name_H-M   'P 1'
#
loop_
_entity.id
_entity.type
_entity.pdbx_description
1 polymer ?
#
loop_
_entity_poly.entity_id
_entity_poly.type
_entity_poly.pdbx_seq_one_letter_code
_entity_poly.pdbx_strand_id
1 'polypeptide(L)'
;MDNIIDPASEQGLPLFSLRLLVPPLRLMSAFMWQVAQQRNVMQYGKLEEFVTLVTEMVPELLSSRQRTQLILGLRARLVLELCRSEGTADLLTIQAHLDIIHTLTEKSLHKEVS
;
A
#
# COMPACT_ATOMS: atom_id res chain seq x y z
N MET A 1 -8.23 -50.10 2.80
CA MET A 1 -7.67 -49.29 3.91
C MET A 1 -6.46 -48.54 3.37
N ASP A 2 -6.61 -47.71 2.34
CA ASP A 2 -7.32 -46.42 2.25
C ASP A 2 -6.59 -45.31 3.00
N ASN A 3 -5.93 -44.48 2.17
CA ASN A 3 -5.53 -43.10 2.36
C ASN A 3 -4.59 -42.74 3.51
N ILE A 4 -3.30 -42.76 3.16
CA ILE A 4 -2.33 -41.77 3.65
C ILE A 4 -2.84 -40.40 3.20
N ILE A 5 -3.43 -39.68 4.14
CA ILE A 5 -3.69 -38.24 4.03
C ILE A 5 -2.32 -37.58 4.16
N ASP A 6 -1.83 -36.97 3.08
CA ASP A 6 -0.70 -36.04 3.12
C ASP A 6 -1.28 -34.62 3.06
N PRO A 7 -1.46 -33.93 4.20
CA PRO A 7 -2.19 -32.67 4.29
C PRO A 7 -1.29 -31.44 4.08
N ALA A 8 -0.35 -31.48 3.12
CA ALA A 8 0.59 -30.37 2.94
C ALA A 8 1.18 -30.26 1.53
N SER A 9 0.35 -30.34 0.48
CA SER A 9 0.69 -29.60 -0.73
C SER A 9 0.35 -28.13 -0.50
N GLU A 10 1.15 -27.44 0.33
CA GLU A 10 1.23 -25.98 0.26
C GLU A 10 1.66 -25.65 -1.17
N GLN A 11 0.70 -25.26 -2.00
CA GLN A 11 0.93 -24.90 -3.39
C GLN A 11 1.59 -23.53 -3.43
N GLY A 12 2.85 -23.46 -3.01
CA GLY A 12 3.71 -22.33 -3.27
C GLY A 12 3.86 -22.12 -4.77
N LEU A 13 3.89 -20.87 -5.22
CA LEU A 13 4.14 -20.53 -6.61
C LEU A 13 5.46 -21.18 -7.08
N PRO A 14 5.50 -21.82 -8.26
CA PRO A 14 6.73 -22.39 -8.79
C PRO A 14 7.86 -21.36 -8.81
N LEU A 15 9.09 -21.75 -8.47
CA LEU A 15 10.26 -20.86 -8.39
C LEU A 15 10.47 -20.04 -9.68
N PHE A 16 10.11 -20.60 -10.83
CA PHE A 16 10.17 -19.91 -12.11
C PHE A 16 9.17 -18.75 -12.20
N SER A 17 7.95 -18.92 -11.70
CA SER A 17 6.94 -17.85 -11.62
C SER A 17 7.41 -16.72 -10.71
N LEU A 18 8.05 -17.05 -9.59
CA LEU A 18 8.62 -16.05 -8.68
C LEU A 18 9.74 -15.25 -9.36
N ARG A 19 10.65 -15.94 -10.05
CA ARG A 19 11.74 -15.31 -10.81
C ARG A 19 11.24 -14.42 -11.94
N LEU A 20 10.12 -14.78 -12.58
CA LEU A 20 9.50 -13.96 -13.62
C LEU A 20 8.91 -12.66 -13.06
N LEU A 21 8.46 -12.66 -11.80
CA LEU A 21 7.89 -11.48 -11.14
C LEU A 21 8.94 -10.51 -10.61
N VAL A 22 10.17 -10.98 -10.36
CA VAL A 22 11.26 -10.16 -9.82
C VAL A 22 11.58 -8.93 -10.69
N PRO A 23 11.77 -9.04 -12.02
CA PRO A 23 12.07 -7.86 -12.85
C PRO A 23 10.94 -6.81 -12.88
N PRO A 24 9.66 -7.15 -13.11
CA PRO A 24 8.56 -6.19 -13.03
C PRO A 24 8.45 -5.52 -11.66
N LEU A 25 8.58 -6.28 -10.57
CA LEU A 25 8.49 -5.73 -9.21
C LEU A 25 9.62 -4.73 -8.94
N ARG A 26 10.86 -5.04 -9.35
CA ARG A 26 11.99 -4.10 -9.23
C ARG A 26 11.75 -2.81 -10.00
N LEU A 27 11.19 -2.91 -11.20
CA LEU A 27 10.90 -1.73 -12.03
C LEU A 27 9.84 -0.85 -11.35
N MET A 28 8.75 -1.45 -10.85
CA MET A 28 7.73 -0.73 -10.10
C MET A 28 8.30 -0.10 -8.83
N SER A 29 9.09 -0.84 -8.05
CA SER A 29 9.78 -0.30 -6.87
C SER A 29 10.69 0.87 -7.21
N ALA A 30 11.46 0.79 -8.30
CA ALA A 30 12.35 1.86 -8.74
C ALA A 30 11.57 3.11 -9.17
N PHE A 31 10.46 2.94 -9.90
CA PHE A 31 9.59 4.04 -10.30
C PHE A 31 8.91 4.69 -9.09
N MET A 32 8.41 3.89 -8.15
CA MET A 32 7.81 4.35 -6.90
C MET A 32 8.82 5.07 -6.01
N TRP A 33 10.06 4.57 -5.97
CA TRP A 33 11.17 5.27 -5.32
C TRP A 33 11.45 6.61 -5.97
N GLN A 34 11.45 6.70 -7.30
CA GLN A 34 11.61 7.97 -8.01
C GLN A 34 10.50 8.96 -7.67
N VAL A 35 9.23 8.53 -7.59
CA VAL A 35 8.10 9.36 -7.16
C VAL A 35 8.35 9.97 -5.79
N ALA A 36 8.81 9.16 -4.83
CA ALA A 36 9.16 9.62 -3.49
C ALA A 36 10.36 10.59 -3.51
N GLN A 37 11.42 10.23 -4.25
CA GLN A 37 12.66 11.01 -4.35
C GLN A 37 12.44 12.39 -4.95
N GLN A 38 11.61 12.48 -5.99
CA GLN A 38 11.28 13.73 -6.67
C GLN A 38 10.17 14.52 -5.97
N ARG A 39 9.61 13.98 -4.88
CA ARG A 39 8.42 14.53 -4.21
C ARG A 39 7.30 14.84 -5.20
N ASN A 40 7.07 13.93 -6.14
CA ASN A 40 5.95 14.06 -7.08
C ASN A 40 4.66 13.72 -6.34
N VAL A 41 4.19 14.66 -5.51
CA VAL A 41 3.09 14.47 -4.56
C VAL A 41 1.81 14.07 -5.27
N MET A 42 1.58 14.55 -6.49
CA MET A 42 0.42 14.19 -7.32
C MET A 42 0.35 12.69 -7.65
N GLN A 43 1.46 11.94 -7.53
CA GLN A 43 1.49 10.48 -7.72
C GLN A 43 1.47 9.69 -6.39
N TYR A 44 1.36 10.35 -5.24
CA TYR A 44 1.39 9.66 -3.94
C TYR A 44 0.20 8.71 -3.74
N GLY A 45 -0.92 8.90 -4.44
CA GLY A 45 -2.00 7.91 -4.48
C GLY A 45 -1.55 6.55 -5.01
N LYS A 46 -0.81 6.54 -6.13
CA LYS A 46 -0.25 5.29 -6.70
C LYS A 46 0.86 4.69 -5.83
N LEU A 47 1.65 5.54 -5.18
CA LEU A 47 2.66 5.08 -4.22
C LEU A 47 2.02 4.39 -3.01
N GLU A 48 0.90 4.91 -2.53
CA GLU A 48 0.11 4.27 -1.47
C GLU A 48 -0.44 2.92 -1.92
N GLU A 49 -1.10 2.86 -3.08
CA GLU A 49 -1.61 1.61 -3.67
C GLU A 49 -0.50 0.55 -3.80
N PHE A 50 0.69 0.96 -4.26
CA PHE A 50 1.84 0.07 -4.37
C PHE A 50 2.31 -0.46 -3.00
N VAL A 51 2.45 0.41 -2.01
CA VAL A 51 2.84 0.03 -0.64
C VAL A 51 1.79 -0.93 -0.05
N THR A 52 0.52 -0.63 -0.22
CA THR A 52 -0.60 -1.47 0.22
C THR A 52 -0.51 -2.86 -0.41
N LEU A 53 -0.39 -2.95 -1.74
CA LEU A 53 -0.28 -4.23 -2.46
C LEU A 53 0.91 -5.07 -1.98
N VAL A 54 2.09 -4.47 -1.93
CA VAL A 54 3.33 -5.21 -1.61
C VAL A 54 3.34 -5.67 -0.14
N THR A 55 2.77 -4.87 0.77
CA THR A 55 2.67 -5.23 2.20
C THR A 55 1.50 -6.16 2.51
N GLU A 56 0.55 -6.37 1.58
CA GLU A 56 -0.44 -7.46 1.67
C GLU A 56 0.15 -8.78 1.16
N MET A 57 0.99 -8.72 0.13
CA MET A 57 1.67 -9.89 -0.42
C MET A 57 2.77 -10.42 0.50
N VAL A 58 3.50 -9.53 1.17
CA VAL A 58 4.59 -9.87 2.11
C VAL A 58 4.43 -9.02 3.38
N PRO A 59 3.60 -9.48 4.34
CA PRO A 59 3.27 -8.70 5.54
C PRO A 59 4.47 -8.45 6.47
N GLU A 60 5.57 -9.19 6.32
CA GLU A 60 6.79 -9.02 7.10
C GLU A 60 7.63 -7.82 6.66
N LEU A 61 7.32 -7.19 5.52
CA LEU A 61 8.06 -6.03 5.01
C LEU A 61 7.96 -4.81 5.94
N LEU A 62 6.79 -4.61 6.56
CA LEU A 62 6.53 -3.50 7.46
C LEU A 62 5.61 -3.97 8.59
N SER A 63 5.90 -3.54 9.82
CA SER A 63 4.92 -3.69 10.90
C SER A 63 3.63 -2.95 10.58
N SER A 64 2.51 -3.39 11.16
CA SER A 64 1.21 -2.74 10.99
C SER A 64 1.28 -1.23 11.27
N ARG A 65 2.06 -0.82 12.28
CA ARG A 65 2.26 0.59 12.64
C ARG A 65 3.02 1.34 11.54
N GLN A 66 4.14 0.80 11.05
CA GLN A 66 4.92 1.44 9.99
C GLN A 66 4.09 1.58 8.71
N ARG A 67 3.31 0.56 8.34
CA ARG A 67 2.40 0.61 7.19
C ARG A 67 1.37 1.73 7.35
N THR A 68 0.64 1.77 8.47
CA THR A 68 -0.37 2.81 8.72
C THR A 68 0.24 4.21 8.68
N GLN A 69 1.39 4.42 9.33
CA GLN A 69 2.05 5.72 9.36
C GLN A 69 2.51 6.17 7.97
N LEU A 70 3.04 5.25 7.16
CA LEU A 70 3.47 5.54 5.80
C LEU A 70 2.26 5.94 4.92
N ILE A 71 1.20 5.14 4.93
CA ILE A 71 -0.03 5.41 4.17
C ILE A 71 -0.63 6.77 4.55
N LEU A 72 -0.75 7.02 5.86
CA LEU A 72 -1.29 8.28 6.37
C LEU A 72 -0.42 9.47 5.95
N GLY A 73 0.90 9.34 6.04
CA GLY A 73 1.84 10.39 5.63
C GLY A 73 1.74 10.72 4.14
N LEU A 74 1.60 9.70 3.28
CA LEU A 74 1.42 9.89 1.84
C LEU A 74 0.10 10.62 1.52
N ARG A 75 -1.02 10.18 2.12
CA ARG A 75 -2.34 10.77 1.92
C ARG A 75 -2.43 12.20 2.44
N ALA A 76 -1.94 12.45 3.66
CA ALA A 76 -1.91 13.78 4.24
C ALA A 76 -1.11 14.76 3.37
N ARG A 77 0.04 14.32 2.84
CA ARG A 77 0.84 15.15 1.93
C ARG A 77 0.10 15.47 0.64
N LEU A 78 -0.58 14.50 0.05
CA LEU A 78 -1.38 14.71 -1.16
C LEU A 78 -2.51 15.72 -0.93
N VAL A 79 -3.27 15.58 0.16
CA VAL A 79 -4.34 16.53 0.52
C VAL A 79 -3.77 17.94 0.71
N LEU A 80 -2.65 18.07 1.42
CA LEU A 80 -2.00 19.37 1.62
C LEU A 80 -1.55 20.01 0.30
N GLU A 81 -1.10 19.22 -0.67
CA GLU A 81 -0.69 19.72 -1.99
C GLU A 81 -1.90 20.18 -2.81
N LEU A 82 -2.98 19.39 -2.82
CA LEU A 82 -4.24 19.74 -3.49
C LEU A 82 -4.85 21.02 -2.92
N CYS A 83 -4.79 21.21 -1.60
CA CYS A 83 -5.22 22.46 -0.97
C CYS A 83 -4.33 23.66 -1.34
N ARG A 84 -3.08 23.42 -1.74
CA ARG A 84 -2.10 24.46 -2.07
C ARG A 84 -2.13 24.89 -3.53
N SER A 85 -2.56 24.00 -4.44
CA SER A 85 -2.75 24.37 -5.84
C SER A 85 -3.92 25.36 -5.95
N GLU A 86 -3.60 26.65 -6.07
CA GLU A 86 -4.54 27.76 -6.31
C GLU A 86 -5.25 27.57 -7.67
N GLY A 87 -6.31 26.77 -7.68
CA GLY A 87 -7.11 26.51 -8.87
C GLY A 87 -7.72 25.13 -8.82
N THR A 88 -8.96 25.06 -8.34
CA THR A 88 -9.80 23.84 -8.27
C THR A 88 -9.19 22.72 -7.44
N ALA A 89 -9.06 22.93 -6.13
CA ALA A 89 -9.10 21.80 -5.22
C ALA A 89 -10.53 21.22 -5.32
N ASP A 90 -10.72 20.25 -6.21
CA ASP A 90 -12.00 19.57 -6.38
C ASP A 90 -12.40 18.98 -5.02
N LEU A 91 -13.44 19.57 -4.43
CA LEU A 91 -13.89 19.25 -3.08
C LEU A 91 -14.19 17.76 -2.95
N LEU A 92 -14.65 17.12 -4.03
CA LEU A 92 -14.90 15.68 -4.10
C LEU A 92 -13.62 14.86 -3.98
N THR A 93 -12.54 15.28 -4.65
CA THR A 93 -11.23 14.63 -4.53
C THR A 93 -10.66 14.76 -3.12
N ILE A 94 -10.81 15.93 -2.48
CA ILE A 94 -10.39 16.10 -1.07
C ILE A 94 -11.24 15.21 -0.15
N GLN A 95 -12.56 15.19 -0.33
CA GLN A 95 -13.47 14.41 0.49
C GLN A 95 -13.16 12.92 0.44
N ALA A 96 -12.92 12.37 -0.76
CA ALA A 96 -12.54 10.97 -0.93
C ALA A 96 -11.27 10.60 -0.13
N HIS A 97 -10.31 11.52 -0.04
CA HIS A 97 -9.11 11.29 0.78
C HIS A 97 -9.41 11.37 2.29
N LEU A 98 -10.29 12.27 2.73
CA LEU A 98 -10.69 12.38 4.13
C LEU A 98 -11.43 11.14 4.62
N ASP A 99 -12.32 10.57 3.80
CA ASP A 99 -13.09 9.36 4.14
C ASP A 99 -12.17 8.15 4.35
N ILE A 100 -11.14 8.03 3.53
CA ILE A 100 -10.11 6.98 3.67
C ILE A 100 -9.33 7.18 4.98
N ILE A 101 -8.93 8.40 5.30
CA ILE A 101 -8.21 8.72 6.55
C ILE A 101 -9.06 8.34 7.77
N HIS A 102 -10.35 8.66 7.75
CA HIS A 102 -11.28 8.32 8.83
C HIS A 102 -11.35 6.80 9.04
N THR A 103 -11.60 6.06 7.96
CA THR A 103 -11.75 4.59 8.00
C THR A 103 -10.48 3.90 8.53
N LEU A 104 -9.29 4.38 8.14
CA LEU A 104 -8.02 3.84 8.60
C LEU A 104 -7.77 4.14 10.09
N THR A 105 -8.19 5.31 10.56
CA THR A 105 -8.08 5.71 11.97
C THR A 105 -8.98 4.84 12.84
N GLU A 106 -10.23 4.61 12.43
CA GLU A 106 -11.17 3.72 13.13
C GLU A 106 -10.68 2.26 13.16
N LYS A 107 -10.18 1.74 12.03
CA LYS A 107 -9.59 0.40 11.97
C LYS A 107 -8.37 0.25 12.88
N SER A 108 -7.56 1.30 13.04
CA SER A 108 -6.39 1.27 13.92
C SER A 108 -6.79 1.26 15.40
N LEU A 109 -7.90 1.90 15.78
CA LEU A 109 -8.40 1.93 17.15
C LEU A 109 -8.99 0.58 17.58
N HIS A 110 -9.67 -0.12 16.66
CA HIS A 110 -10.23 -1.46 16.92
C HIS A 110 -9.18 -2.57 17.08
N LYS A 111 -7.93 -2.34 16.67
CA LYS A 111 -6.84 -3.31 16.78
C LYS A 111 -6.00 -3.18 18.06
N GLU A 112 -6.22 -2.13 18.86
CA GLU A 112 -5.58 -1.97 20.18
C GLU A 112 -6.47 -2.46 21.34
N VAL A 113 -7.76 -2.73 21.10
CA VAL A 113 -8.73 -3.16 22.14
C VAL A 113 -9.05 -4.66 22.06
N SER A 114 -8.38 -5.42 21.18
CA SER A 114 -8.52 -6.88 21.06
C SER A 114 -7.16 -7.56 21.04
#